data_AF-A0A8S1INB9-F1
#
_entry.id   AF-A0A8S1INB9-F1
#
_cell.length_a   1.000
_cell.length_b   1.000
_cell.length_c   1.000
_cell.angle_alpha   90.00
_cell.angle_beta   90.00
_cell.angle_gamma   90.00
#
_symmetry.space_group_name_H-M   'P 1'
#
loop_
_entity.id
_entity.type
_entity.pdbx_description
1 polymer ?
#
loop_
_entity_poly.entity_id
_entity_poly.type
_entity_poly.pdbx_seq_one_letter_code
_entity_poly.pdbx_strand_id
1 'polypeptide(L)'
;MRAAQALAAGIVLLVAAADCFPFAPRRAEGENLSRKDLPARRLEQTAFIAGGEISPCGRFPYMVSLRDRFGIHRCGGVLVHQKWVLTAAHCIDPNSIVSAGATPIIAIGACNLDDTSNENGKVELRTSRKTFLHPGYTSGSVESGSDIALLKLNKKSKHPPVLLPTEIDTTVNGAQQLVALGWGQQEPGSSDTPKELQMATALVIIENKFCNSDAGWDGLIQDSMVCASGLGNGQDVCSGDSGGPLLETYAPGGNIAAGSPEFDKVLGIVSFGETDRCGDALRPSVFTRVASFRIWIDETMSGKKAPAAPLPPTSPPSPVLPSRASPSPEPIPPASPPPLPPPPLPPPPPPPPPPPPSPPPRLPPPPPLPPPPPPPPPPLPPPPLPPPPPPPPPPPPPPPPPPPPRRSQGQLDADLMREARRNVTSSTNTTVHDLLAEGADPNACCLPTEPQQGCPVLHATAHTPNAIVALAILKAGANPRATCRDGWTPLHIAAGANSVDVGRLIIEFGGSVKARNDFQETPLHWAADRGNVAASRLLIDEGADIDSQKEDGFTALHFAAFRGFVPLTELLLANGADKWVRNDNGQAPGDVICGDALGCSASTKRALEDLLF
;
A
#
# COMPACT_ATOMS: atom_id res chain seq x y z
N MET A 1 -37.27 18.54 55.03
CA MET A 1 -37.18 19.98 54.77
C MET A 1 -36.00 20.53 55.60
N ARG A 2 -34.70 20.27 55.34
CA ARG A 2 -33.97 19.98 54.09
C ARG A 2 -34.26 21.06 53.03
N ALA A 3 -33.47 22.11 52.83
CA ALA A 3 -32.00 22.24 52.68
C ALA A 3 -31.50 21.81 51.29
N ALA A 4 -31.73 22.68 50.30
CA ALA A 4 -31.18 22.63 48.95
C ALA A 4 -31.35 24.01 48.27
N GLN A 5 -30.38 24.92 48.40
CA GLN A 5 -30.39 26.21 47.65
C GLN A 5 -29.00 26.85 47.47
N ALA A 6 -27.93 26.07 47.58
CA ALA A 6 -26.55 26.52 47.40
C ALA A 6 -25.69 25.39 46.79
N LEU A 7 -25.85 25.14 45.49
CA LEU A 7 -25.00 24.26 44.67
C LEU A 7 -25.33 24.50 43.17
N ALA A 8 -24.84 25.61 42.63
CA ALA A 8 -25.03 26.00 41.22
C ALA A 8 -23.89 26.91 40.70
N ALA A 9 -22.67 26.72 41.22
CA ALA A 9 -21.47 27.43 40.80
C ALA A 9 -20.24 26.57 41.11
N GLY A 10 -19.41 26.33 40.09
CA GLY A 10 -18.37 25.30 40.10
C GLY A 10 -18.92 23.92 39.71
N ILE A 11 -18.23 23.11 38.90
CA ILE A 11 -16.85 23.24 38.39
C ILE A 11 -16.85 23.26 36.86
N VAL A 12 -16.35 24.34 36.26
CA VAL A 12 -15.84 24.34 34.89
C VAL A 12 -14.33 24.50 35.01
N LEU A 13 -13.58 23.41 34.80
CA LEU A 13 -12.12 23.44 34.81
C LEU A 13 -11.57 23.31 33.39
N LEU A 14 -10.66 24.23 33.07
CA LEU A 14 -9.91 24.36 31.83
C LEU A 14 -9.51 23.02 31.17
N VAL A 15 -9.99 22.79 29.95
CA VAL A 15 -9.30 21.95 28.97
C VAL A 15 -8.46 22.87 28.08
N ALA A 16 -7.30 23.28 28.60
CA ALA A 16 -6.22 23.87 27.81
C ALA A 16 -5.24 22.76 27.40
N ALA A 17 -4.59 22.90 26.24
CA ALA A 17 -3.75 21.84 25.67
C ALA A 17 -2.42 21.63 26.43
N ALA A 18 -2.02 20.36 26.60
CA ALA A 18 -0.70 19.89 27.03
C ALA A 18 -0.49 18.40 26.65
N ASP A 19 0.77 17.93 26.63
CA ASP A 19 1.23 16.72 25.92
C ASP A 19 1.34 15.38 26.72
N CYS A 20 1.51 14.26 25.97
CA CYS A 20 2.25 12.98 26.25
C CYS A 20 1.78 11.81 27.20
N PHE A 21 1.45 10.64 26.60
CA PHE A 21 2.20 9.32 26.55
C PHE A 21 2.28 8.40 27.86
N PRO A 22 2.92 7.17 28.04
CA PRO A 22 2.31 5.85 28.55
C PRO A 22 2.28 5.19 30.04
N PHE A 23 1.12 4.88 30.74
CA PHE A 23 0.76 4.10 32.02
C PHE A 23 -0.48 3.12 31.94
N ALA A 24 -0.38 1.84 32.39
CA ALA A 24 -1.36 0.70 32.41
C ALA A 24 -0.81 -0.41 33.39
N PRO A 25 -0.97 -1.78 33.26
CA PRO A 25 -1.95 -2.68 32.60
C PRO A 25 -2.47 -3.86 33.51
N ARG A 26 -3.34 -4.76 33.00
CA ARG A 26 -3.42 -6.20 33.42
C ARG A 26 -4.13 -7.16 32.42
N ARG A 27 -3.95 -8.47 32.63
CA ARG A 27 -4.30 -9.67 31.79
C ARG A 27 -5.83 -10.01 31.77
N ALA A 28 -6.39 -10.91 30.93
CA ALA A 28 -5.85 -12.18 30.38
C ALA A 28 -6.53 -12.75 29.09
N GLU A 29 -5.86 -13.77 28.51
CA GLU A 29 -6.34 -15.00 27.79
C GLU A 29 -7.78 -15.08 27.20
N GLY A 30 -8.05 -15.58 25.99
CA GLY A 30 -7.21 -16.06 24.86
C GLY A 30 -7.53 -17.49 24.37
N GLU A 31 -7.86 -17.69 23.07
CA GLU A 31 -7.83 -19.01 22.39
C GLU A 31 -7.81 -18.90 20.85
N ASN A 32 -7.61 -20.01 20.11
CA ASN A 32 -6.98 -20.00 18.77
C ASN A 32 -7.59 -21.04 17.79
N LEU A 33 -7.65 -20.74 16.47
CA LEU A 33 -8.10 -21.69 15.43
C LEU A 33 -7.27 -21.59 14.13
N SER A 34 -7.04 -22.73 13.47
CA SER A 34 -5.96 -22.92 12.48
C SER A 34 -6.40 -22.80 11.01
N ARG A 35 -5.51 -22.27 10.17
CA ARG A 35 -5.70 -21.97 8.73
C ARG A 35 -4.86 -22.91 7.85
N LYS A 36 -5.49 -23.67 6.96
CA LYS A 36 -4.84 -24.44 5.86
C LYS A 36 -5.75 -24.54 4.62
N ASP A 37 -5.13 -24.90 3.51
CA ASP A 37 -5.70 -25.31 2.22
C ASP A 37 -6.40 -24.24 1.36
N LEU A 38 -5.64 -23.68 0.40
CA LEU A 38 -6.10 -23.09 -0.87
C LEU A 38 -4.91 -23.05 -1.87
N PRO A 39 -5.04 -23.52 -3.13
CA PRO A 39 -3.92 -23.62 -4.07
C PRO A 39 -3.75 -22.38 -4.96
N ALA A 40 -2.58 -22.27 -5.60
CA ALA A 40 -2.22 -21.17 -6.49
C ALA A 40 -3.22 -20.96 -7.65
N ARG A 41 -3.59 -19.70 -7.88
CA ARG A 41 -4.49 -19.26 -8.96
C ARG A 41 -3.69 -18.70 -10.14
N ARG A 42 -4.31 -18.74 -11.31
CA ARG A 42 -3.79 -18.16 -12.56
C ARG A 42 -4.05 -16.65 -12.56
N LEU A 43 -3.06 -15.86 -12.98
CA LEU A 43 -3.22 -14.43 -13.28
C LEU A 43 -3.70 -14.27 -14.73
N GLU A 44 -4.79 -13.51 -14.95
CA GLU A 44 -5.24 -13.08 -16.29
C GLU A 44 -5.31 -11.53 -16.31
N GLN A 45 -5.14 -10.91 -17.49
CA GLN A 45 -4.53 -9.56 -17.62
C GLN A 45 -5.51 -8.40 -17.88
N THR A 46 -6.17 -7.84 -16.85
CA THR A 46 -7.22 -6.81 -17.05
C THR A 46 -7.38 -5.82 -15.86
N ALA A 47 -7.77 -4.53 -16.06
CA ALA A 47 -7.96 -3.48 -15.00
C ALA A 47 -8.99 -2.32 -15.33
N PHE A 48 -10.26 -2.30 -14.81
CA PHE A 48 -11.53 -1.47 -14.99
C PHE A 48 -11.70 -0.45 -13.80
N ILE A 49 -12.83 0.23 -13.53
CA ILE A 49 -13.07 0.93 -12.22
C ILE A 49 -14.28 0.36 -11.46
N ALA A 50 -14.07 -0.16 -10.25
CA ALA A 50 -15.14 -0.36 -9.26
C ALA A 50 -15.41 0.93 -8.46
N GLY A 51 -16.64 1.11 -7.97
CA GLY A 51 -17.02 2.13 -6.97
C GLY A 51 -16.82 3.62 -7.33
N GLY A 52 -16.27 3.92 -8.50
CA GLY A 52 -15.85 5.26 -8.91
C GLY A 52 -17.00 6.26 -9.08
N GLU A 53 -16.67 7.55 -9.01
CA GLU A 53 -17.58 8.64 -9.32
C GLU A 53 -17.66 8.90 -10.84
N ILE A 54 -18.74 9.51 -11.32
CA ILE A 54 -18.84 9.96 -12.71
C ILE A 54 -17.96 11.22 -12.89
N SER A 55 -16.95 11.12 -13.76
CA SER A 55 -16.06 12.23 -14.08
C SER A 55 -16.80 13.36 -14.81
N PRO A 56 -16.64 14.63 -14.39
CA PRO A 56 -17.19 15.78 -15.13
C PRO A 56 -16.69 15.83 -16.58
N CYS A 57 -17.63 15.77 -17.54
CA CYS A 57 -17.33 15.83 -18.98
C CYS A 57 -16.48 17.07 -19.33
N GLY A 58 -15.26 16.83 -19.83
CA GLY A 58 -14.32 17.86 -20.24
C GLY A 58 -13.28 18.26 -19.18
N ARG A 59 -13.36 17.76 -17.94
CA ARG A 59 -12.30 17.94 -16.91
C ARG A 59 -10.98 17.30 -17.34
N PHE A 60 -11.03 16.16 -18.04
CA PHE A 60 -9.87 15.41 -18.50
C PHE A 60 -9.83 15.31 -20.05
N PRO A 61 -9.61 16.43 -20.77
CA PRO A 61 -9.81 16.53 -22.22
C PRO A 61 -8.80 15.72 -23.05
N TYR A 62 -7.76 15.18 -22.41
CA TYR A 62 -6.71 14.34 -22.98
C TYR A 62 -7.02 12.83 -22.89
N MET A 63 -8.12 12.41 -22.28
CA MET A 63 -8.52 11.00 -22.20
C MET A 63 -8.75 10.40 -23.59
N VAL A 64 -8.40 9.12 -23.73
CA VAL A 64 -8.55 8.39 -24.99
C VAL A 64 -9.25 7.06 -24.76
N SER A 65 -10.28 6.82 -25.56
CA SER A 65 -10.95 5.53 -25.70
C SER A 65 -10.37 4.83 -26.94
N LEU A 66 -9.62 3.74 -26.74
CA LEU A 66 -9.21 2.85 -27.82
C LEU A 66 -10.36 1.90 -28.12
N ARG A 67 -10.88 2.00 -29.34
CA ARG A 67 -12.06 1.25 -29.81
C ARG A 67 -11.66 0.29 -30.93
N ASP A 68 -12.32 -0.87 -30.99
CA ASP A 68 -12.08 -1.87 -32.03
C ASP A 68 -12.69 -1.47 -33.39
N ARG A 69 -12.61 -2.38 -34.37
CA ARG A 69 -13.17 -2.20 -35.72
C ARG A 69 -14.69 -2.09 -35.79
N PHE A 70 -15.41 -2.36 -34.71
CA PHE A 70 -16.86 -2.17 -34.57
C PHE A 70 -17.21 -0.91 -33.77
N GLY A 71 -16.22 -0.20 -33.23
CA GLY A 71 -16.40 0.98 -32.38
C GLY A 71 -16.57 0.65 -30.90
N ILE A 72 -16.41 -0.61 -30.48
CA ILE A 72 -16.54 -1.04 -29.08
C ILE A 72 -15.27 -0.68 -28.32
N HIS A 73 -15.39 -0.11 -27.11
CA HIS A 73 -14.25 0.18 -26.24
C HIS A 73 -13.49 -1.09 -25.86
N ARG A 74 -12.15 -1.02 -25.82
CA ARG A 74 -11.27 -2.14 -25.44
C ARG A 74 -10.22 -1.77 -24.41
N CYS A 75 -9.73 -0.53 -24.45
CA CYS A 75 -8.68 -0.03 -23.58
C CYS A 75 -8.74 1.50 -23.45
N GLY A 76 -8.26 2.01 -22.33
CA GLY A 76 -7.95 3.42 -22.14
C GLY A 76 -6.66 3.84 -22.85
N GLY A 77 -6.37 5.12 -22.73
CA GLY A 77 -5.18 5.77 -23.25
C GLY A 77 -5.17 7.24 -22.87
N VAL A 78 -4.04 7.90 -23.06
CA VAL A 78 -3.86 9.30 -22.67
C VAL A 78 -3.02 10.09 -23.67
N LEU A 79 -3.48 11.29 -24.04
CA LEU A 79 -2.83 12.16 -25.01
C LEU A 79 -1.64 12.90 -24.37
N VAL A 80 -0.43 12.39 -24.56
CA VAL A 80 0.81 12.97 -24.00
C VAL A 80 1.45 14.02 -24.91
N HIS A 81 1.01 14.13 -26.17
CA HIS A 81 1.37 15.21 -27.09
C HIS A 81 0.36 15.25 -28.25
N GLN A 82 0.22 16.38 -28.95
CA GLN A 82 -0.66 16.57 -30.12
C GLN A 82 -0.53 15.52 -31.26
N LYS A 83 0.42 14.57 -31.20
CA LYS A 83 0.62 13.49 -32.18
C LYS A 83 0.83 12.11 -31.54
N TRP A 84 0.75 11.99 -30.21
CA TRP A 84 1.16 10.78 -29.49
C TRP A 84 0.19 10.48 -28.35
N VAL A 85 -0.32 9.26 -28.34
CA VAL A 85 -1.10 8.67 -27.26
C VAL A 85 -0.26 7.60 -26.58
N LEU A 86 -0.25 7.61 -25.25
CA LEU A 86 0.34 6.59 -24.39
C LEU A 86 -0.78 5.64 -23.90
N THR A 87 -0.47 4.35 -23.78
CA THR A 87 -1.39 3.29 -23.33
C THR A 87 -0.56 2.07 -22.89
N ALA A 88 -1.21 1.00 -22.46
CA ALA A 88 -0.57 -0.28 -22.14
C ALA A 88 -0.14 -1.01 -23.44
N ALA A 89 0.89 -1.84 -23.36
CA ALA A 89 1.37 -2.58 -24.52
C ALA A 89 0.41 -3.72 -24.92
N HIS A 90 -0.16 -4.43 -23.94
CA HIS A 90 -1.13 -5.50 -24.18
C HIS A 90 -2.41 -5.01 -24.89
N CYS A 91 -2.71 -3.72 -24.86
CA CYS A 91 -3.85 -3.10 -25.56
C CYS A 91 -3.66 -2.99 -27.07
N ILE A 92 -2.42 -2.99 -27.58
CA ILE A 92 -2.11 -2.82 -29.01
C ILE A 92 -1.12 -3.87 -29.57
N ASP A 93 -0.77 -4.87 -28.77
CA ASP A 93 0.00 -6.04 -29.17
C ASP A 93 -0.86 -6.94 -30.09
N PRO A 94 -0.46 -7.19 -31.34
CA PRO A 94 -1.28 -7.98 -32.28
C PRO A 94 -1.49 -9.43 -31.85
N ASN A 95 -0.71 -9.96 -30.90
CA ASN A 95 -0.86 -11.30 -30.34
C ASN A 95 -1.71 -11.33 -29.04
N SER A 96 -2.06 -10.15 -28.50
CA SER A 96 -2.94 -10.03 -27.33
C SER A 96 -4.38 -10.36 -27.69
N ILE A 97 -5.06 -11.03 -26.76
CA ILE A 97 -6.50 -11.35 -26.83
C ILE A 97 -7.34 -10.07 -27.00
N VAL A 98 -6.86 -8.93 -26.47
CA VAL A 98 -7.56 -7.64 -26.49
C VAL A 98 -7.57 -6.97 -27.88
N SER A 99 -6.52 -7.17 -28.68
CA SER A 99 -6.29 -6.38 -29.91
C SER A 99 -6.72 -7.08 -31.21
N ALA A 100 -6.81 -8.41 -31.24
CA ALA A 100 -7.32 -9.22 -32.35
C ALA A 100 -6.81 -8.82 -33.77
N GLY A 101 -5.54 -8.39 -33.87
CA GLY A 101 -4.88 -8.02 -35.13
C GLY A 101 -5.37 -6.72 -35.82
N ALA A 102 -6.25 -5.92 -35.21
CA ALA A 102 -6.78 -4.70 -35.82
C ALA A 102 -6.18 -3.42 -35.23
N THR A 103 -5.82 -2.44 -36.06
CA THR A 103 -5.41 -1.10 -35.56
C THR A 103 -6.62 -0.38 -34.96
N PRO A 104 -6.56 0.09 -33.69
CA PRO A 104 -7.71 0.67 -33.03
C PRO A 104 -8.14 2.01 -33.63
N ILE A 105 -9.44 2.29 -33.53
CA ILE A 105 -10.00 3.63 -33.65
C ILE A 105 -9.67 4.38 -32.35
N ILE A 106 -9.08 5.56 -32.48
CA ILE A 106 -8.59 6.35 -31.35
C ILE A 106 -9.57 7.51 -31.13
N ALA A 107 -10.41 7.44 -30.10
CA ALA A 107 -11.35 8.50 -29.75
C ALA A 107 -10.77 9.39 -28.63
N ILE A 108 -10.32 10.59 -28.97
CA ILE A 108 -9.66 11.53 -28.06
C ILE A 108 -10.70 12.51 -27.51
N GLY A 109 -10.65 12.81 -26.21
CA GLY A 109 -11.56 13.76 -25.55
C GLY A 109 -12.95 13.20 -25.24
N ALA A 110 -13.16 11.89 -25.43
CA ALA A 110 -14.40 11.23 -25.05
C ALA A 110 -14.69 11.40 -23.55
N CYS A 111 -15.94 11.67 -23.21
CA CYS A 111 -16.46 11.43 -21.86
C CYS A 111 -17.61 10.42 -21.87
N ASN A 112 -18.34 10.27 -22.98
CA ASN A 112 -19.27 9.16 -23.19
C ASN A 112 -18.77 8.20 -24.29
N LEU A 113 -19.02 6.90 -24.13
CA LEU A 113 -18.70 5.90 -25.17
C LEU A 113 -19.64 5.99 -26.39
N ASP A 114 -20.89 6.41 -26.20
CA ASP A 114 -21.85 6.70 -27.28
C ASP A 114 -21.46 7.93 -28.11
N ASP A 115 -20.46 8.72 -27.68
CA ASP A 115 -19.88 9.79 -28.50
C ASP A 115 -19.19 9.16 -29.73
N THR A 116 -19.93 9.01 -30.83
CA THR A 116 -19.47 8.47 -32.12
C THR A 116 -19.25 9.54 -33.18
N SER A 117 -19.76 10.76 -32.98
CA SER A 117 -19.68 11.86 -33.94
C SER A 117 -18.74 12.97 -33.46
N ASN A 118 -18.23 13.76 -34.41
CA ASN A 118 -17.45 14.96 -34.14
C ASN A 118 -18.36 16.19 -33.96
N GLU A 119 -19.63 15.98 -33.59
CA GLU A 119 -20.63 17.03 -33.43
C GLU A 119 -20.30 17.86 -32.20
N ASN A 120 -20.32 19.18 -32.35
CA ASN A 120 -19.79 20.15 -31.38
C ASN A 120 -18.27 20.05 -31.12
N GLY A 121 -17.54 19.13 -31.78
CA GLY A 121 -16.08 19.03 -31.71
C GLY A 121 -15.52 18.56 -30.36
N LYS A 122 -16.33 17.92 -29.51
CA LYS A 122 -15.92 17.38 -28.21
C LYS A 122 -15.04 16.14 -28.29
N VAL A 123 -15.22 15.30 -29.32
CA VAL A 123 -14.52 14.01 -29.46
C VAL A 123 -13.88 13.89 -30.83
N GLU A 124 -12.56 13.65 -30.85
CA GLU A 124 -11.75 13.63 -32.07
C GLU A 124 -11.35 12.20 -32.45
N LEU A 125 -12.02 11.63 -33.46
CA LEU A 125 -11.67 10.31 -34.00
C LEU A 125 -10.38 10.36 -34.86
N ARG A 126 -9.45 9.47 -34.56
CA ARG A 126 -8.11 9.32 -35.18
C ARG A 126 -7.77 7.85 -35.42
N THR A 127 -6.72 7.61 -36.18
CA THR A 127 -6.06 6.29 -36.28
C THR A 127 -4.54 6.46 -36.12
N SER A 128 -3.85 5.39 -35.72
CA SER A 128 -2.39 5.38 -35.65
C SER A 128 -1.75 5.24 -37.04
N ARG A 129 -0.77 6.09 -37.35
CA ARG A 129 0.17 5.89 -38.48
C ARG A 129 1.17 4.77 -38.17
N LYS A 130 1.56 4.61 -36.91
CA LYS A 130 2.44 3.55 -36.40
C LYS A 130 2.26 3.39 -34.89
N THR A 131 2.33 2.15 -34.42
CA THR A 131 2.42 1.75 -33.00
C THR A 131 3.87 1.42 -32.62
N PHE A 132 4.19 1.56 -31.33
CA PHE A 132 5.49 1.27 -30.75
C PHE A 132 5.28 0.63 -29.36
N LEU A 133 5.53 -0.68 -29.26
CA LEU A 133 5.63 -1.38 -27.96
C LEU A 133 6.99 -1.07 -27.33
N HIS A 134 7.10 -1.09 -26.00
CA HIS A 134 8.40 -1.02 -25.32
C HIS A 134 9.28 -2.23 -25.68
N PRO A 135 10.59 -2.09 -25.95
CA PRO A 135 11.46 -3.24 -26.27
C PRO A 135 11.58 -4.31 -25.18
N GLY A 136 11.26 -3.98 -23.92
CA GLY A 136 11.17 -4.94 -22.81
C GLY A 136 9.79 -5.57 -22.60
N TYR A 137 8.77 -5.18 -23.37
CA TYR A 137 7.45 -5.81 -23.29
C TYR A 137 7.48 -7.25 -23.81
N THR A 138 6.96 -8.18 -23.03
CA THR A 138 6.80 -9.59 -23.43
C THR A 138 5.31 -9.92 -23.57
N SER A 139 4.92 -10.34 -24.78
CA SER A 139 3.54 -10.67 -25.10
C SER A 139 2.97 -11.74 -24.16
N GLY A 140 1.80 -11.47 -23.57
CA GLY A 140 1.12 -12.40 -22.66
C GLY A 140 1.77 -12.57 -21.28
N SER A 141 2.73 -11.71 -20.89
CA SER A 141 3.36 -11.76 -19.56
C SER A 141 3.28 -10.42 -18.82
N VAL A 142 2.71 -10.45 -17.62
CA VAL A 142 2.74 -9.34 -16.64
C VAL A 142 4.14 -9.14 -16.05
N GLU A 143 4.97 -10.18 -16.06
CA GLU A 143 6.29 -10.23 -15.42
C GLU A 143 7.33 -9.35 -16.12
N SER A 144 7.02 -8.81 -17.31
CA SER A 144 8.00 -8.07 -18.11
C SER A 144 8.22 -6.62 -17.64
N GLY A 145 7.43 -6.14 -16.68
CA GLY A 145 7.53 -4.80 -16.07
C GLY A 145 7.35 -3.63 -17.04
N SER A 146 7.03 -3.90 -18.31
CA SER A 146 7.21 -2.99 -19.46
C SER A 146 5.92 -2.81 -20.26
N ASP A 147 4.77 -2.94 -19.62
CA ASP A 147 3.46 -2.86 -20.28
C ASP A 147 3.08 -1.41 -20.62
N ILE A 148 3.76 -0.86 -21.63
CA ILE A 148 3.64 0.52 -22.08
C ILE A 148 3.90 0.62 -23.59
N ALA A 149 3.08 1.41 -24.28
CA ALA A 149 3.16 1.59 -25.72
C ALA A 149 2.72 2.99 -26.19
N LEU A 150 3.25 3.41 -27.34
CA LEU A 150 2.99 4.70 -27.98
C LEU A 150 2.31 4.54 -29.34
N LEU A 151 1.21 5.28 -29.56
CA LEU A 151 0.53 5.40 -30.85
C LEU A 151 0.82 6.75 -31.48
N LYS A 152 1.45 6.74 -32.67
CA LYS A 152 1.69 7.96 -33.46
C LYS A 152 0.46 8.29 -34.30
N LEU A 153 -0.27 9.35 -33.96
CA LEU A 153 -1.50 9.76 -34.65
C LEU A 153 -1.27 10.09 -36.13
N ASN A 154 -2.27 9.76 -36.96
CA ASN A 154 -2.25 10.04 -38.40
C ASN A 154 -2.18 11.55 -38.75
N LYS A 155 -2.79 12.39 -37.91
CA LYS A 155 -2.94 13.85 -37.97
C LYS A 155 -2.80 14.42 -36.54
N LYS A 156 -2.46 15.72 -36.41
CA LYS A 156 -2.46 16.39 -35.10
C LYS A 156 -3.86 16.34 -34.46
N SER A 157 -3.91 16.13 -33.15
CA SER A 157 -5.09 16.40 -32.33
C SER A 157 -5.23 17.90 -32.01
N LYS A 158 -6.46 18.34 -31.75
CA LYS A 158 -6.77 19.67 -31.21
C LYS A 158 -6.73 19.74 -29.67
N HIS A 159 -6.85 18.60 -29.00
CA HIS A 159 -6.95 18.54 -27.54
C HIS A 159 -5.62 18.91 -26.87
N PRO A 160 -5.63 19.58 -25.71
CA PRO A 160 -4.41 19.82 -24.95
C PRO A 160 -3.87 18.47 -24.43
N PRO A 161 -2.56 18.22 -24.52
CA PRO A 161 -1.96 17.04 -23.90
C PRO A 161 -1.79 17.22 -22.38
N VAL A 162 -1.76 16.10 -21.66
CA VAL A 162 -1.38 16.04 -20.24
C VAL A 162 0.14 16.12 -20.08
N LEU A 163 0.61 16.49 -18.87
CA LEU A 163 2.05 16.48 -18.56
C LEU A 163 2.56 15.06 -18.27
N LEU A 164 3.83 14.83 -18.60
CA LEU A 164 4.59 13.66 -18.16
C LEU A 164 5.56 14.06 -17.04
N PRO A 165 5.63 13.29 -15.93
CA PRO A 165 6.60 13.52 -14.87
C PRO A 165 8.03 13.24 -15.36
N THR A 166 9.00 13.85 -14.70
CA THR A 166 10.43 13.49 -14.79
C THR A 166 10.80 12.47 -13.72
N GLU A 167 10.24 12.62 -12.53
CA GLU A 167 10.36 11.74 -11.36
C GLU A 167 8.97 11.62 -10.71
N ILE A 168 8.73 10.57 -9.92
CA ILE A 168 7.53 10.51 -9.08
C ILE A 168 7.87 11.10 -7.71
N ASP A 169 7.41 12.32 -7.48
CA ASP A 169 7.36 12.90 -6.15
C ASP A 169 6.22 12.23 -5.38
N THR A 170 6.55 11.48 -4.33
CA THR A 170 5.56 10.84 -3.45
C THR A 170 5.00 11.79 -2.40
N THR A 171 5.47 13.04 -2.32
CA THR A 171 4.89 14.08 -1.46
C THR A 171 3.66 14.70 -2.13
N VAL A 172 2.57 13.95 -2.15
CA VAL A 172 1.24 14.46 -2.51
C VAL A 172 0.84 15.51 -1.46
N ASN A 173 1.06 16.79 -1.77
CA ASN A 173 0.75 17.88 -0.86
C ASN A 173 -0.76 18.05 -0.72
N GLY A 174 -1.26 18.54 0.41
CA GLY A 174 -2.68 18.46 0.82
C GLY A 174 -3.77 19.16 -0.02
N ALA A 175 -3.46 19.60 -1.25
CA ALA A 175 -4.42 20.03 -2.27
C ALA A 175 -4.25 19.25 -3.61
N GLN A 176 -3.43 18.21 -3.60
CA GLN A 176 -3.22 17.27 -4.71
C GLN A 176 -3.90 15.94 -4.36
N GLN A 177 -4.35 15.21 -5.36
CA GLN A 177 -4.97 13.89 -5.22
C GLN A 177 -4.48 12.96 -6.33
N LEU A 178 -4.59 11.66 -6.09
CA LEU A 178 -4.37 10.63 -7.10
C LEU A 178 -5.71 10.12 -7.62
N VAL A 179 -5.83 10.05 -8.95
CA VAL A 179 -7.08 9.69 -9.63
C VAL A 179 -6.78 8.73 -10.79
N ALA A 180 -7.47 7.60 -10.86
CA ALA A 180 -7.46 6.72 -12.04
C ALA A 180 -8.75 6.94 -12.87
N LEU A 181 -8.65 6.86 -14.20
CA LEU A 181 -9.73 7.20 -15.13
C LEU A 181 -9.97 6.12 -16.20
N GLY A 182 -11.24 5.78 -16.44
CA GLY A 182 -11.62 4.87 -17.52
C GLY A 182 -13.11 4.58 -17.64
N TRP A 183 -13.45 3.52 -18.38
CA TRP A 183 -14.82 3.12 -18.75
C TRP A 183 -15.11 1.65 -18.43
N GLY A 184 -14.38 1.10 -17.46
CA GLY A 184 -14.47 -0.29 -17.10
C GLY A 184 -15.69 -0.66 -16.26
N GLN A 185 -16.10 -1.93 -16.33
CA GLN A 185 -17.24 -2.46 -15.58
C GLN A 185 -17.12 -2.16 -14.08
N GLN A 186 -18.25 -1.83 -13.48
CA GLN A 186 -18.34 -1.39 -12.08
C GLN A 186 -18.54 -2.56 -11.09
N GLU A 187 -18.84 -3.77 -11.57
CA GLU A 187 -19.07 -4.98 -10.77
C GLU A 187 -18.30 -6.20 -11.33
N PRO A 188 -17.68 -7.04 -10.47
CA PRO A 188 -16.95 -8.23 -10.92
C PRO A 188 -17.82 -9.24 -11.69
N GLY A 189 -17.39 -9.61 -12.90
CA GLY A 189 -18.08 -10.62 -13.72
C GLY A 189 -19.32 -10.12 -14.48
N SER A 190 -19.56 -8.81 -14.52
CA SER A 190 -20.56 -8.19 -15.38
C SER A 190 -20.20 -8.31 -16.88
N SER A 191 -21.12 -7.92 -17.76
CA SER A 191 -20.81 -7.57 -19.15
C SER A 191 -20.68 -6.06 -19.37
N ASP A 192 -21.21 -5.25 -18.47
CA ASP A 192 -21.67 -3.91 -18.80
C ASP A 192 -20.64 -2.84 -18.38
N THR A 193 -19.95 -2.29 -19.37
CA THR A 193 -19.07 -1.12 -19.22
C THR A 193 -19.90 0.16 -19.08
N PRO A 194 -19.66 1.02 -18.07
CA PRO A 194 -20.31 2.32 -17.95
C PRO A 194 -20.03 3.17 -19.18
N LYS A 195 -21.08 3.82 -19.68
CA LYS A 195 -20.98 4.70 -20.85
C LYS A 195 -20.21 5.98 -20.55
N GLU A 196 -20.39 6.52 -19.34
CA GLU A 196 -19.76 7.75 -18.90
C GLU A 196 -18.41 7.45 -18.24
N LEU A 197 -17.44 8.35 -18.41
CA LEU A 197 -16.09 8.22 -17.85
C LEU A 197 -16.17 8.16 -16.32
N GLN A 198 -15.62 7.11 -15.73
CA GLN A 198 -15.51 6.92 -14.28
C GLN A 198 -14.19 7.50 -13.77
N MET A 199 -14.16 7.88 -12.49
CA MET A 199 -12.96 8.25 -11.76
C MET A 199 -12.88 7.53 -10.41
N ALA A 200 -11.79 6.81 -10.16
CA ALA A 200 -11.43 6.32 -8.83
C ALA A 200 -10.61 7.40 -8.13
N THR A 201 -11.02 7.78 -6.93
CA THR A 201 -10.50 8.93 -6.18
C THR A 201 -9.92 8.49 -4.83
N ALA A 202 -9.24 9.42 -4.15
CA ALA A 202 -8.55 9.16 -2.88
C ALA A 202 -7.57 7.96 -2.91
N LEU A 203 -7.01 7.67 -4.09
CA LEU A 203 -6.00 6.63 -4.24
C LEU A 203 -4.71 7.04 -3.48
N VAL A 204 -3.99 6.07 -2.93
CA VAL A 204 -2.63 6.27 -2.40
C VAL A 204 -1.63 5.42 -3.18
N ILE A 205 -0.40 5.92 -3.38
CA ILE A 205 0.71 5.10 -3.88
C ILE A 205 1.13 4.12 -2.79
N ILE A 206 1.22 2.85 -3.14
CA ILE A 206 1.74 1.77 -2.29
C ILE A 206 3.16 1.42 -2.71
N GLU A 207 4.07 1.35 -1.74
CA GLU A 207 5.47 1.00 -1.97
C GLU A 207 5.59 -0.42 -2.56
N ASN A 208 6.38 -0.57 -3.62
CA ASN A 208 6.50 -1.85 -4.36
C ASN A 208 6.88 -3.04 -3.46
N LYS A 209 7.65 -2.78 -2.39
CA LYS A 209 8.00 -3.77 -1.36
C LYS A 209 6.76 -4.35 -0.67
N PHE A 210 5.86 -3.48 -0.20
CA PHE A 210 4.59 -3.90 0.41
C PHE A 210 3.62 -4.51 -0.60
N CYS A 211 3.65 -3.99 -1.85
CA CYS A 211 2.88 -4.56 -2.95
C CYS A 211 3.27 -6.01 -3.23
N ASN A 212 4.56 -6.36 -3.07
CA ASN A 212 5.09 -7.71 -3.20
C ASN A 212 4.86 -8.60 -1.97
N SER A 213 4.96 -8.09 -0.74
CA SER A 213 4.93 -8.92 0.48
C SER A 213 3.52 -9.32 0.94
N ASP A 214 2.61 -8.35 1.05
CA ASP A 214 1.32 -8.53 1.74
C ASP A 214 0.11 -8.24 0.83
N ALA A 215 0.37 -7.82 -0.41
CA ALA A 215 -0.65 -7.61 -1.44
C ALA A 215 -0.73 -8.80 -2.44
N GLY A 216 -0.04 -9.91 -2.12
CA GLY A 216 -0.19 -11.20 -2.80
C GLY A 216 0.32 -11.26 -4.24
N TRP A 217 1.14 -10.28 -4.66
CA TRP A 217 1.80 -10.29 -5.97
C TRP A 217 3.14 -11.07 -5.95
N ASP A 218 3.48 -11.72 -4.84
CA ASP A 218 4.53 -12.75 -4.69
C ASP A 218 5.91 -12.44 -5.34
N GLY A 219 6.30 -11.16 -5.38
CA GLY A 219 7.57 -10.70 -5.95
C GLY A 219 7.52 -10.24 -7.41
N LEU A 220 6.34 -10.19 -8.04
CA LEU A 220 6.16 -9.80 -9.45
C LEU A 220 6.33 -8.28 -9.70
N ILE A 221 6.18 -7.44 -8.67
CA ILE A 221 6.17 -5.97 -8.81
C ILE A 221 7.59 -5.43 -8.88
N GLN A 222 7.93 -4.83 -10.02
CA GLN A 222 9.26 -4.26 -10.33
C GLN A 222 9.28 -2.73 -10.18
N ASP A 223 10.46 -2.11 -10.12
CA ASP A 223 10.61 -0.64 -10.02
C ASP A 223 10.02 0.13 -11.22
N SER A 224 9.84 -0.55 -12.36
CA SER A 224 9.11 -0.05 -13.52
C SER A 224 7.58 -0.12 -13.39
N MET A 225 7.08 -0.62 -12.27
CA MET A 225 5.67 -0.61 -11.86
C MET A 225 5.48 0.31 -10.63
N VAL A 226 4.25 0.77 -10.43
CA VAL A 226 3.77 1.44 -9.22
C VAL A 226 2.42 0.85 -8.85
N CYS A 227 2.20 0.57 -7.57
CA CYS A 227 0.90 0.15 -7.07
C CYS A 227 0.14 1.33 -6.50
N ALA A 228 -1.18 1.35 -6.64
CA ALA A 228 -2.04 2.28 -5.93
C ALA A 228 -3.38 1.62 -5.57
N SER A 229 -4.08 2.17 -4.57
CA SER A 229 -5.40 1.70 -4.15
C SER A 229 -6.18 2.78 -3.41
N GLY A 230 -7.51 2.71 -3.45
CA GLY A 230 -8.43 3.55 -2.68
C GLY A 230 -8.68 3.08 -1.24
N LEU A 231 -7.95 2.07 -0.76
CA LEU A 231 -7.93 1.66 0.65
C LEU A 231 -9.32 1.29 1.21
N GLY A 232 -10.04 0.44 0.48
CA GLY A 232 -11.35 -0.08 0.92
C GLY A 232 -12.50 0.89 0.70
N ASN A 233 -12.32 1.98 -0.07
CA ASN A 233 -13.41 2.90 -0.43
C ASN A 233 -14.28 2.36 -1.59
N GLY A 234 -14.07 1.12 -2.01
CA GLY A 234 -14.67 0.52 -3.20
C GLY A 234 -14.06 1.00 -4.53
N GLN A 235 -13.20 2.03 -4.51
CA GLN A 235 -12.63 2.67 -5.70
C GLN A 235 -11.22 2.15 -6.00
N ASP A 236 -11.14 1.14 -6.89
CA ASP A 236 -9.85 0.64 -7.39
C ASP A 236 -10.01 -0.06 -8.75
N VAL A 237 -8.90 -0.51 -9.35
CA VAL A 237 -8.81 -0.83 -10.78
C VAL A 237 -8.90 -2.36 -11.11
N CYS A 238 -9.77 -2.77 -12.05
CA CYS A 238 -10.78 -3.86 -11.88
C CYS A 238 -11.18 -4.84 -13.07
N SER A 239 -10.44 -4.97 -14.19
CA SER A 239 -10.76 -5.68 -15.49
C SER A 239 -10.93 -5.02 -16.93
N GLY A 240 -10.57 -3.76 -17.27
CA GLY A 240 -10.55 -3.22 -18.67
C GLY A 240 -10.59 -1.69 -18.99
N ASP A 241 -10.25 -0.77 -18.10
CA ASP A 241 -9.70 0.57 -18.46
C ASP A 241 -8.30 0.50 -19.04
N SER A 242 -7.66 -0.68 -18.96
CA SER A 242 -6.30 -1.02 -19.35
C SER A 242 -5.69 -0.05 -20.35
N GLY A 243 -4.55 0.54 -20.00
CA GLY A 243 -3.94 1.63 -20.75
C GLY A 243 -4.41 3.05 -20.38
N GLY A 244 -5.46 3.20 -19.56
CA GLY A 244 -5.86 4.47 -18.96
C GLY A 244 -4.80 5.06 -18.01
N PRO A 245 -4.89 6.35 -17.64
CA PRO A 245 -3.92 7.00 -16.77
C PRO A 245 -4.25 6.88 -15.28
N LEU A 246 -3.20 6.73 -14.46
CA LEU A 246 -3.16 7.18 -13.08
C LEU A 246 -2.57 8.60 -13.06
N LEU A 247 -3.36 9.56 -12.58
CA LEU A 247 -3.04 10.97 -12.56
C LEU A 247 -2.67 11.46 -11.16
N GLU A 248 -1.68 12.34 -11.10
CA GLU A 248 -1.55 13.35 -10.06
C GLU A 248 -2.34 14.59 -10.51
N THR A 249 -3.30 15.04 -9.71
CA THR A 249 -4.20 16.16 -10.05
C THR A 249 -4.33 17.16 -8.90
N TYR A 250 -4.59 18.43 -9.23
CA TYR A 250 -4.89 19.47 -8.24
C TYR A 250 -6.41 19.51 -7.96
N ALA A 251 -6.80 19.37 -6.70
CA ALA A 251 -8.18 19.28 -6.23
C ALA A 251 -8.37 20.23 -5.02
N PRO A 252 -8.64 21.53 -5.24
CA PRO A 252 -8.73 22.51 -4.17
C PRO A 252 -9.90 22.19 -3.24
N GLY A 253 -9.63 22.06 -1.93
CA GLY A 253 -10.63 21.61 -0.95
C GLY A 253 -11.15 20.19 -1.18
N GLY A 254 -10.40 19.36 -1.91
CA GLY A 254 -10.81 18.01 -2.32
C GLY A 254 -11.70 17.96 -3.57
N ASN A 255 -12.05 19.10 -4.18
CA ASN A 255 -12.93 19.15 -5.33
C ASN A 255 -12.16 18.97 -6.66
N ILE A 256 -12.16 17.75 -7.18
CA ILE A 256 -11.52 17.39 -8.47
C ILE A 256 -12.11 18.18 -9.66
N ALA A 257 -13.42 18.48 -9.62
CA ALA A 257 -14.11 19.24 -10.67
C ALA A 257 -13.67 20.71 -10.75
N ALA A 258 -13.10 21.25 -9.66
CA ALA A 258 -12.48 22.57 -9.60
C ALA A 258 -10.99 22.60 -10.00
N GLY A 259 -10.40 21.44 -10.33
CA GLY A 259 -9.04 21.33 -10.86
C GLY A 259 -8.91 21.78 -12.33
N SER A 260 -7.70 22.11 -12.75
CA SER A 260 -7.39 22.50 -14.15
C SER A 260 -6.46 21.50 -14.83
N PRO A 261 -6.74 21.09 -16.09
CA PRO A 261 -5.98 20.05 -16.78
C PRO A 261 -4.53 20.42 -17.15
N GLU A 262 -4.13 21.67 -16.95
CA GLU A 262 -2.76 22.14 -17.18
C GLU A 262 -1.76 21.76 -16.07
N PHE A 263 -2.25 21.31 -14.91
CA PHE A 263 -1.43 20.86 -13.77
C PHE A 263 -1.39 19.33 -13.62
N ASP A 264 -2.24 18.60 -14.34
CA ASP A 264 -2.34 17.14 -14.21
C ASP A 264 -1.09 16.44 -14.81
N LYS A 265 -0.58 15.41 -14.13
CA LYS A 265 0.57 14.60 -14.57
C LYS A 265 0.22 13.11 -14.58
N VAL A 266 0.65 12.36 -15.60
CA VAL A 266 0.46 10.90 -15.65
C VAL A 266 1.58 10.18 -14.88
N LEU A 267 1.29 9.68 -13.67
CA LEU A 267 2.26 8.91 -12.89
C LEU A 267 2.35 7.45 -13.34
N GLY A 268 1.21 6.87 -13.72
CA GLY A 268 1.09 5.46 -14.09
C GLY A 268 0.18 5.24 -15.30
N ILE A 269 0.35 4.11 -15.96
CA ILE A 269 -0.59 3.59 -16.96
C ILE A 269 -1.18 2.29 -16.41
N VAL A 270 -2.51 2.19 -16.39
CA VAL A 270 -3.25 1.01 -15.91
C VAL A 270 -2.77 -0.24 -16.66
N SER A 271 -2.30 -1.27 -15.93
CA SER A 271 -1.73 -2.49 -16.53
C SER A 271 -2.54 -3.74 -16.17
N PHE A 272 -2.59 -4.14 -14.90
CA PHE A 272 -3.35 -5.32 -14.45
C PHE A 272 -3.82 -5.22 -12.98
N GLY A 273 -4.86 -6.00 -12.65
CA GLY A 273 -5.39 -6.20 -11.30
C GLY A 273 -5.82 -7.67 -11.09
N GLU A 274 -6.46 -8.00 -9.97
CA GLU A 274 -7.06 -9.34 -9.79
C GLU A 274 -8.44 -9.39 -10.47
N THR A 275 -8.72 -10.45 -11.24
CA THR A 275 -9.91 -10.54 -12.10
C THR A 275 -11.23 -10.67 -11.35
N ASP A 276 -11.18 -11.22 -10.14
CA ASP A 276 -12.35 -11.63 -9.37
C ASP A 276 -12.78 -10.57 -8.33
N ARG A 277 -11.95 -9.54 -8.08
CA ARG A 277 -12.13 -8.55 -7.00
C ARG A 277 -11.53 -7.20 -7.33
N CYS A 278 -12.20 -6.16 -6.87
CA CYS A 278 -11.86 -4.76 -7.09
C CYS A 278 -12.24 -3.93 -5.87
N GLY A 279 -11.56 -2.81 -5.63
CA GLY A 279 -11.84 -1.96 -4.47
C GLY A 279 -11.43 -2.54 -3.10
N ASP A 280 -10.79 -3.72 -3.12
CA ASP A 280 -10.35 -4.50 -1.96
C ASP A 280 -8.97 -4.01 -1.50
N ALA A 281 -8.85 -3.41 -0.29
CA ALA A 281 -7.57 -2.86 0.18
C ALA A 281 -6.47 -3.92 0.35
N LEU A 282 -6.83 -5.21 0.31
CA LEU A 282 -5.87 -6.30 0.34
C LEU A 282 -5.07 -6.40 -0.97
N ARG A 283 -5.63 -5.95 -2.11
CA ARG A 283 -5.11 -6.17 -3.47
C ARG A 283 -5.07 -4.86 -4.30
N PRO A 284 -4.02 -4.03 -4.15
CA PRO A 284 -3.87 -2.79 -4.91
C PRO A 284 -3.63 -3.06 -6.40
N SER A 285 -4.18 -2.20 -7.25
CA SER A 285 -4.00 -2.23 -8.69
C SER A 285 -2.57 -1.87 -9.12
N VAL A 286 -2.13 -2.46 -10.23
CA VAL A 286 -0.76 -2.32 -10.74
C VAL A 286 -0.74 -1.48 -12.01
N PHE A 287 0.10 -0.44 -11.98
CA PHE A 287 0.27 0.52 -13.06
C PHE A 287 1.73 0.53 -13.54
N THR A 288 1.96 0.64 -14.84
CA THR A 288 3.30 0.83 -15.40
C THR A 288 3.80 2.24 -15.07
N ARG A 289 4.94 2.36 -14.36
CA ARG A 289 5.47 3.60 -13.79
C ARG A 289 6.04 4.51 -14.89
N VAL A 290 5.31 5.56 -15.27
CA VAL A 290 5.61 6.37 -16.47
C VAL A 290 6.99 7.04 -16.40
N ALA A 291 7.42 7.48 -15.22
CA ALA A 291 8.75 8.08 -15.03
C ALA A 291 9.88 7.12 -15.44
N SER A 292 9.77 5.82 -15.15
CA SER A 292 10.79 4.80 -15.49
C SER A 292 10.98 4.62 -17.00
N PHE A 293 9.99 5.02 -17.81
CA PHE A 293 10.05 4.94 -19.28
C PHE A 293 10.31 6.29 -19.96
N ARG A 294 10.54 7.36 -19.19
CA ARG A 294 10.58 8.74 -19.70
C ARG A 294 11.55 8.94 -20.86
N ILE A 295 12.76 8.37 -20.76
CA ILE A 295 13.79 8.44 -21.80
C ILE A 295 13.31 7.76 -23.10
N TRP A 296 12.72 6.57 -23.01
CA TRP A 296 12.18 5.84 -24.16
C TRP A 296 11.02 6.60 -24.82
N ILE A 297 10.15 7.24 -24.02
CA ILE A 297 9.05 8.06 -24.53
C ILE A 297 9.61 9.24 -25.33
N ASP A 298 10.50 10.05 -24.76
CA ASP A 298 11.03 11.26 -25.41
C ASP A 298 11.87 10.93 -26.66
N GLU A 299 12.63 9.84 -26.66
CA GLU A 299 13.37 9.38 -27.85
C GLU A 299 12.45 8.87 -28.95
N THR A 300 11.46 8.03 -28.61
CA THR A 300 10.44 7.53 -29.57
C THR A 300 9.62 8.68 -30.14
N MET A 301 9.27 9.67 -29.31
CA MET A 301 8.50 10.84 -29.71
C MET A 301 9.29 11.79 -30.63
N SER A 302 10.57 12.02 -30.34
CA SER A 302 11.48 12.81 -31.18
C SER A 302 11.97 12.07 -32.44
N GLY A 303 11.82 10.75 -32.50
CA GLY A 303 12.27 9.92 -33.63
C GLY A 303 13.76 9.60 -33.62
N LYS A 304 14.43 9.76 -32.47
CA LYS A 304 15.75 9.20 -32.24
C LYS A 304 15.63 7.67 -32.17
N LYS A 305 16.71 6.96 -32.48
CA LYS A 305 16.74 5.50 -32.37
C LYS A 305 16.89 5.16 -30.88
N ALA A 306 15.79 4.73 -30.26
CA ALA A 306 15.75 4.31 -28.86
C ALA A 306 16.91 3.35 -28.52
N PRO A 307 17.43 3.37 -27.28
CA PRO A 307 18.54 2.51 -26.90
C PRO A 307 18.12 1.05 -26.99
N ALA A 308 19.09 0.15 -27.14
CA ALA A 308 18.86 -1.20 -26.64
C ALA A 308 18.61 -1.09 -25.13
N ALA A 309 17.59 -1.79 -24.62
CA ALA A 309 17.29 -1.75 -23.19
C ALA A 309 18.57 -2.12 -22.40
N PRO A 310 18.86 -1.44 -21.27
CA PRO A 310 19.91 -1.90 -20.37
C PRO A 310 19.64 -3.37 -20.04
N LEU A 311 20.64 -4.24 -20.24
CA LEU A 311 20.55 -5.61 -19.74
C LEU A 311 20.33 -5.52 -18.23
N PRO A 312 19.40 -6.30 -17.64
CA PRO A 312 19.18 -6.28 -16.21
C PRO A 312 20.49 -6.60 -15.49
N PRO A 313 20.74 -6.01 -14.30
CA PRO A 313 21.93 -6.34 -13.53
C PRO A 313 21.98 -7.84 -13.31
N THR A 314 23.03 -8.49 -13.83
CA THR A 314 23.14 -9.94 -13.77
C THR A 314 23.12 -10.39 -12.32
N SER A 315 22.09 -11.17 -11.96
CA SER A 315 21.99 -11.77 -10.64
C SER A 315 23.21 -12.65 -10.39
N PRO A 316 23.74 -12.69 -9.15
CA PRO A 316 24.82 -13.62 -8.82
C PRO A 316 24.33 -15.06 -9.09
N PRO A 317 25.17 -15.93 -9.67
CA PRO A 317 24.72 -17.22 -10.17
C PRO A 317 24.21 -18.11 -9.03
N SER A 318 22.91 -18.40 -9.03
CA SER A 318 22.30 -19.40 -8.16
C SER A 318 22.99 -20.76 -8.32
N PRO A 319 23.21 -21.52 -7.23
CA PRO A 319 23.98 -22.76 -7.28
C PRO A 319 23.30 -23.83 -8.13
N VAL A 320 24.07 -24.45 -9.01
CA VAL A 320 23.59 -25.54 -9.89
C VAL A 320 23.28 -26.79 -9.08
N LEU A 321 22.00 -27.09 -8.91
CA LEU A 321 21.54 -28.42 -8.50
C LEU A 321 21.39 -29.33 -9.73
N PRO A 322 21.83 -30.60 -9.66
CA PRO A 322 21.86 -31.48 -10.83
C PRO A 322 20.45 -31.94 -11.24
N SER A 323 20.23 -32.04 -12.56
CA SER A 323 18.97 -32.50 -13.14
C SER A 323 18.65 -33.96 -12.75
N ARG A 324 17.37 -34.23 -12.45
CA ARG A 324 16.83 -35.58 -12.23
C ARG A 324 15.69 -35.84 -13.20
N ALA A 325 15.76 -36.95 -13.93
CA ALA A 325 14.80 -37.32 -14.96
C ALA A 325 13.42 -37.73 -14.40
N SER A 326 12.41 -37.68 -15.28
CA SER A 326 11.00 -37.94 -15.00
C SER A 326 10.71 -39.35 -14.45
N PRO A 327 9.79 -39.51 -13.49
CA PRO A 327 9.28 -40.82 -13.09
C PRO A 327 8.24 -41.36 -14.09
N SER A 328 8.21 -42.68 -14.24
CA SER A 328 7.10 -43.45 -14.82
C SER A 328 6.23 -44.03 -13.67
N PRO A 329 4.97 -44.46 -13.90
CA PRO A 329 4.03 -44.73 -12.81
C PRO A 329 4.34 -46.02 -12.02
N GLU A 330 4.11 -45.98 -10.70
CA GLU A 330 4.22 -47.14 -9.80
C GLU A 330 2.93 -47.96 -9.72
N PRO A 331 3.02 -49.29 -9.49
CA PRO A 331 1.87 -50.16 -9.23
C PRO A 331 1.45 -50.21 -7.75
N ILE A 332 0.22 -50.68 -7.50
CA ILE A 332 -0.44 -50.71 -6.19
C ILE A 332 0.24 -51.73 -5.22
N PRO A 333 0.49 -51.39 -3.94
CA PRO A 333 1.08 -52.30 -2.96
C PRO A 333 0.04 -53.27 -2.33
N PRO A 334 0.44 -54.50 -1.97
CA PRO A 334 -0.38 -55.45 -1.21
C PRO A 334 -0.37 -55.18 0.31
N ALA A 335 -1.30 -55.81 1.04
CA ALA A 335 -1.56 -55.54 2.46
C ALA A 335 -0.52 -56.10 3.47
N SER A 336 -0.43 -55.43 4.62
CA SER A 336 0.56 -55.68 5.68
C SER A 336 0.25 -56.88 6.60
N PRO A 337 1.27 -57.64 7.06
CA PRO A 337 1.15 -58.63 8.14
C PRO A 337 1.19 -57.99 9.55
N PRO A 338 0.78 -58.73 10.62
CA PRO A 338 0.71 -58.21 11.99
C PRO A 338 2.08 -58.05 12.70
N PRO A 339 2.15 -57.28 13.81
CA PRO A 339 3.40 -56.88 14.45
C PRO A 339 4.04 -57.97 15.35
N LEU A 340 5.35 -57.81 15.60
CA LEU A 340 6.19 -58.65 16.47
C LEU A 340 6.55 -57.92 17.80
N PRO A 341 6.90 -58.66 18.88
CA PRO A 341 7.17 -58.10 20.21
C PRO A 341 8.52 -57.36 20.33
N PRO A 342 8.69 -56.49 21.35
CA PRO A 342 9.84 -55.58 21.49
C PRO A 342 11.14 -56.24 22.01
N PRO A 343 12.32 -55.65 21.73
CA PRO A 343 13.63 -56.18 22.13
C PRO A 343 14.10 -55.77 23.55
N PRO A 344 15.09 -56.49 24.14
CA PRO A 344 15.65 -56.20 25.47
C PRO A 344 16.73 -55.10 25.49
N LEU A 345 17.11 -54.67 26.70
CA LEU A 345 18.00 -53.52 26.98
C LEU A 345 19.52 -53.82 26.87
N PRO A 346 20.38 -52.80 26.63
CA PRO A 346 21.83 -52.95 26.40
C PRO A 346 22.72 -52.94 27.67
N PRO A 347 23.96 -53.48 27.59
CA PRO A 347 24.95 -53.52 28.69
C PRO A 347 25.88 -52.27 28.79
N PRO A 348 26.62 -52.09 29.91
CA PRO A 348 27.46 -50.91 30.18
C PRO A 348 28.90 -50.94 29.58
N PRO A 349 29.62 -49.79 29.55
CA PRO A 349 30.91 -49.62 28.85
C PRO A 349 32.19 -49.95 29.66
N PRO A 350 33.37 -50.10 28.98
CA PRO A 350 34.66 -50.47 29.59
C PRO A 350 35.56 -49.27 30.02
N PRO A 351 36.63 -49.52 30.83
CA PRO A 351 37.54 -48.49 31.39
C PRO A 351 38.78 -48.14 30.52
N PRO A 352 39.52 -47.04 30.84
CA PRO A 352 40.64 -46.50 30.01
C PRO A 352 42.06 -47.02 30.35
N PRO A 353 43.06 -46.81 29.45
CA PRO A 353 44.46 -47.26 29.60
C PRO A 353 45.44 -46.26 30.31
N PRO A 354 46.65 -46.72 30.73
CA PRO A 354 47.60 -45.95 31.58
C PRO A 354 48.74 -45.16 30.85
N PRO A 355 49.50 -44.30 31.55
CA PRO A 355 50.53 -43.37 30.99
C PRO A 355 51.98 -43.92 30.91
N PRO A 356 52.93 -43.21 30.25
CA PRO A 356 54.29 -43.71 29.91
C PRO A 356 55.48 -43.20 30.78
N PRO A 357 56.65 -43.88 30.76
CA PRO A 357 57.92 -43.44 31.38
C PRO A 357 58.99 -42.92 30.36
N SER A 358 60.19 -42.54 30.84
CA SER A 358 61.20 -41.70 30.13
C SER A 358 62.65 -42.31 30.09
N PRO A 359 63.67 -41.68 29.42
CA PRO A 359 64.92 -42.35 28.95
C PRO A 359 66.12 -42.34 29.95
N PRO A 360 67.30 -42.96 29.65
CA PRO A 360 68.49 -42.20 29.18
C PRO A 360 69.48 -43.01 28.21
N PRO A 361 70.85 -42.87 28.12
CA PRO A 361 71.47 -42.36 26.86
C PRO A 361 72.90 -42.87 26.38
N ARG A 362 73.39 -42.38 25.19
CA ARG A 362 74.82 -42.27 24.69
C ARG A 362 75.57 -43.58 24.26
N LEU A 363 76.59 -43.66 23.37
CA LEU A 363 77.36 -42.78 22.41
C LEU A 363 78.04 -43.67 21.25
N PRO A 364 78.91 -43.20 20.30
CA PRO A 364 79.14 -43.79 18.96
C PRO A 364 80.52 -44.48 18.72
N PRO A 365 80.85 -44.95 17.47
CA PRO A 365 81.90 -44.28 16.66
C PRO A 365 81.61 -44.19 15.11
N PRO A 366 82.54 -44.39 14.12
CA PRO A 366 83.02 -43.31 13.20
C PRO A 366 82.82 -43.55 11.66
N PRO A 367 83.22 -42.61 10.77
CA PRO A 367 82.86 -42.61 9.33
C PRO A 367 84.01 -42.94 8.32
N PRO A 368 83.69 -43.17 7.03
CA PRO A 368 84.64 -43.12 5.89
C PRO A 368 84.50 -41.84 5.01
N LEU A 369 85.44 -41.64 4.06
CA LEU A 369 85.66 -40.41 3.26
C LEU A 369 85.56 -40.64 1.72
N PRO A 370 85.56 -39.59 0.86
CA PRO A 370 85.01 -39.64 -0.52
C PRO A 370 86.04 -39.79 -1.66
N PRO A 371 85.58 -40.03 -2.91
CA PRO A 371 86.39 -39.89 -4.13
C PRO A 371 86.56 -38.41 -4.61
N PRO A 372 87.60 -38.11 -5.43
CA PRO A 372 88.02 -36.74 -5.80
C PRO A 372 87.35 -36.15 -7.07
N PRO A 373 87.50 -34.83 -7.32
CA PRO A 373 86.83 -34.12 -8.43
C PRO A 373 87.67 -33.98 -9.73
N PRO A 374 87.03 -33.85 -10.91
CA PRO A 374 87.65 -33.36 -12.15
C PRO A 374 87.70 -31.80 -12.21
N PRO A 375 88.59 -31.20 -13.03
CA PRO A 375 88.88 -29.76 -13.01
C PRO A 375 87.87 -28.86 -13.78
N PRO A 376 87.84 -27.54 -13.48
CA PRO A 376 86.83 -26.62 -14.03
C PRO A 376 87.17 -26.05 -15.42
N PRO A 377 86.19 -25.97 -16.35
CA PRO A 377 86.25 -25.08 -17.52
C PRO A 377 85.95 -23.60 -17.14
N PRO A 378 86.31 -22.62 -18.00
CA PRO A 378 86.26 -21.19 -17.68
C PRO A 378 84.84 -20.61 -17.53
N PRO A 379 84.68 -19.45 -16.85
CA PRO A 379 83.38 -18.87 -16.54
C PRO A 379 82.64 -18.36 -17.78
N LEU A 380 81.39 -18.79 -17.93
CA LEU A 380 80.40 -18.17 -18.82
C LEU A 380 79.66 -17.04 -18.07
N PRO A 381 79.17 -16.01 -18.79
CA PRO A 381 78.49 -14.88 -18.17
C PRO A 381 77.21 -15.30 -17.44
N PRO A 382 76.82 -14.60 -16.36
CA PRO A 382 75.66 -14.97 -15.56
C PRO A 382 74.36 -14.87 -16.40
N PRO A 383 73.47 -15.88 -16.34
CA PRO A 383 72.12 -15.74 -16.87
C PRO A 383 71.36 -14.63 -16.11
N PRO A 384 70.33 -14.01 -16.71
CA PRO A 384 69.53 -12.99 -16.04
C PRO A 384 68.93 -13.54 -14.74
N LEU A 385 68.90 -12.69 -13.70
CA LEU A 385 68.34 -13.04 -12.41
C LEU A 385 66.89 -13.54 -12.57
N PRO A 386 66.50 -14.63 -11.88
CA PRO A 386 65.09 -14.99 -11.80
C PRO A 386 64.32 -13.83 -11.15
N PRO A 387 63.05 -13.59 -11.54
CA PRO A 387 62.24 -12.55 -10.92
C PRO A 387 62.14 -12.78 -9.40
N PRO A 388 62.06 -11.71 -8.60
CA PRO A 388 61.93 -11.85 -7.15
C PRO A 388 60.67 -12.67 -6.81
N PRO A 389 60.69 -13.46 -5.72
CA PRO A 389 59.50 -14.15 -5.26
C PRO A 389 58.37 -13.13 -5.04
N PRO A 390 57.11 -13.49 -5.31
CA PRO A 390 55.99 -12.58 -5.10
C PRO A 390 55.96 -12.10 -3.64
N PRO A 391 55.53 -10.86 -3.38
CA PRO A 391 55.41 -10.36 -2.02
C PRO A 391 54.50 -11.30 -1.19
N PRO A 392 54.74 -11.43 0.13
CA PRO A 392 53.86 -12.21 0.99
C PRO A 392 52.42 -11.71 0.82
N PRO A 393 51.42 -12.60 0.83
CA PRO A 393 50.02 -12.19 0.67
C PRO A 393 49.67 -11.13 1.71
N PRO A 394 48.82 -10.15 1.36
CA PRO A 394 48.37 -9.16 2.33
C PRO A 394 47.76 -9.87 3.54
N PRO A 395 47.85 -9.29 4.76
CA PRO A 395 47.19 -9.86 5.92
C PRO A 395 45.71 -10.10 5.59
N PRO A 396 45.11 -11.20 6.07
CA PRO A 396 43.71 -11.49 5.77
C PRO A 396 42.85 -10.28 6.15
N PRO A 397 41.82 -9.94 5.35
CA PRO A 397 40.94 -8.83 5.68
C PRO A 397 40.41 -9.01 7.11
N PRO A 398 40.18 -7.91 7.86
CA PRO A 398 39.59 -8.02 9.19
C PRO A 398 38.31 -8.87 9.08
N PRO A 399 38.05 -9.76 10.05
CA PRO A 399 36.88 -10.62 9.99
C PRO A 399 35.63 -9.75 9.77
N PRO A 400 34.67 -10.20 8.94
CA PRO A 400 33.47 -9.40 8.67
C PRO A 400 32.84 -8.99 9.99
N PRO A 401 32.30 -7.75 10.09
CA PRO A 401 31.67 -7.30 11.32
C PRO A 401 30.66 -8.35 11.77
N PRO A 402 30.60 -8.69 13.07
CA PRO A 402 29.71 -9.74 13.55
C PRO A 402 28.29 -9.43 13.09
N PRO A 403 27.51 -10.45 12.68
CA PRO A 403 26.14 -10.23 12.23
C PRO A 403 25.38 -9.43 13.30
N PRO A 404 24.49 -8.50 12.89
CA PRO A 404 23.81 -7.62 13.82
C PRO A 404 23.16 -8.45 14.95
N PRO A 405 23.26 -7.99 16.21
CA PRO A 405 22.81 -8.77 17.36
C PRO A 405 21.34 -9.15 17.16
N ARG A 406 21.05 -10.45 17.16
CA ARG A 406 19.69 -10.99 16.94
C ARG A 406 18.74 -10.32 17.93
N ARG A 407 17.87 -9.44 17.43
CA ARG A 407 16.89 -8.70 18.24
C ARG A 407 16.08 -9.69 19.09
N SER A 408 15.84 -9.31 20.34
CA SER A 408 14.80 -9.96 21.16
C SER A 408 13.43 -9.45 20.74
N GLN A 409 12.38 -10.26 20.95
CA GLN A 409 11.00 -9.90 20.59
C GLN A 409 10.61 -8.51 21.14
N GLY A 410 10.82 -8.27 22.43
CA GLY A 410 10.51 -6.98 23.06
C GLY A 410 11.37 -5.79 22.61
N GLN A 411 12.49 -6.01 21.91
CA GLN A 411 13.20 -4.93 21.18
C GLN A 411 12.57 -4.69 19.82
N LEU A 412 12.16 -5.76 19.13
CA LEU A 412 11.55 -5.72 17.81
C LEU A 412 10.15 -5.07 17.86
N ASP A 413 9.33 -5.44 18.85
CA ASP A 413 8.04 -4.83 19.16
C ASP A 413 8.18 -3.35 19.56
N ALA A 414 9.21 -3.03 20.36
CA ALA A 414 9.48 -1.65 20.77
C ALA A 414 10.01 -0.78 19.61
N ASP A 415 10.78 -1.36 18.69
CA ASP A 415 11.17 -0.71 17.43
C ASP A 415 9.94 -0.53 16.52
N LEU A 416 9.05 -1.52 16.39
CA LEU A 416 7.80 -1.41 15.61
C LEU A 416 6.91 -0.27 16.15
N MET A 417 6.66 -0.26 17.46
CA MET A 417 5.90 0.78 18.15
C MET A 417 6.50 2.17 17.96
N ARG A 418 7.84 2.28 18.00
CA ARG A 418 8.57 3.53 17.81
C ARG A 418 8.52 3.99 16.35
N GLU A 419 8.60 3.07 15.40
CA GLU A 419 8.67 3.37 13.98
C GLU A 419 7.31 3.75 13.39
N ALA A 420 6.26 3.01 13.74
CA ALA A 420 4.89 3.41 13.44
C ALA A 420 4.54 4.79 14.03
N ARG A 421 5.21 5.21 15.12
CA ARG A 421 5.11 6.56 15.71
C ARG A 421 6.06 7.60 15.09
N ARG A 422 7.13 7.21 14.40
CA ARG A 422 8.02 8.12 13.64
C ARG A 422 7.50 8.38 12.23
N ASN A 423 6.90 7.38 11.59
CA ASN A 423 6.32 7.50 10.25
C ASN A 423 4.98 8.26 10.23
N VAL A 424 4.55 8.74 11.41
CA VAL A 424 3.59 9.84 11.59
C VAL A 424 4.11 11.18 11.01
N THR A 425 5.43 11.37 10.96
CA THR A 425 6.06 12.68 10.71
C THR A 425 7.12 12.70 9.60
N SER A 426 7.38 11.59 8.92
CA SER A 426 8.38 11.52 7.83
C SER A 426 7.91 10.68 6.64
N SER A 427 8.41 10.98 5.44
CA SER A 427 8.02 10.33 4.19
C SER A 427 8.74 9.00 3.89
N THR A 428 9.54 8.48 4.82
CA THR A 428 10.34 7.25 4.65
C THR A 428 9.68 6.05 5.35
N ASN A 429 8.72 5.41 4.69
CA ASN A 429 7.86 4.36 5.29
C ASN A 429 8.47 2.94 5.39
N THR A 430 9.61 2.67 4.72
CA THR A 430 10.10 1.32 4.36
C THR A 430 10.45 0.38 5.53
N THR A 431 10.47 0.89 6.76
CA THR A 431 11.02 0.27 7.98
C THR A 431 10.02 -0.55 8.82
N VAL A 432 8.73 -0.18 8.83
CA VAL A 432 7.70 -0.94 9.59
C VAL A 432 7.52 -2.35 9.03
N HIS A 433 7.59 -2.51 7.71
CA HIS A 433 7.50 -3.80 7.04
C HIS A 433 8.66 -4.75 7.40
N ASP A 434 9.89 -4.24 7.54
CA ASP A 434 11.02 -5.09 7.95
C ASP A 434 10.86 -5.59 9.39
N LEU A 435 10.33 -4.75 10.28
CA LEU A 435 10.11 -5.14 11.68
C LEU A 435 9.02 -6.22 11.79
N LEU A 436 7.93 -6.10 11.03
CA LEU A 436 6.89 -7.13 10.91
C LEU A 436 7.44 -8.42 10.28
N ALA A 437 8.27 -8.33 9.22
CA ALA A 437 8.89 -9.48 8.57
C ALA A 437 9.98 -10.17 9.41
N GLU A 438 10.68 -9.43 10.28
CA GLU A 438 11.54 -9.98 11.34
C GLU A 438 10.74 -10.67 12.46
N GLY A 439 9.43 -10.46 12.52
CA GLY A 439 8.49 -11.12 13.45
C GLY A 439 7.91 -10.24 14.56
N ALA A 440 7.88 -8.91 14.43
CA ALA A 440 7.25 -8.02 15.41
C ALA A 440 5.75 -8.34 15.57
N ASP A 441 5.23 -8.32 16.81
CA ASP A 441 3.79 -8.54 17.04
C ASP A 441 2.98 -7.27 16.66
N PRO A 442 2.09 -7.30 15.65
CA PRO A 442 1.25 -6.16 15.29
C PRO A 442 0.14 -5.87 16.32
N ASN A 443 -0.02 -6.71 17.34
CA ASN A 443 -0.86 -6.45 18.52
C ASN A 443 -0.04 -5.99 19.74
N ALA A 444 1.28 -5.82 19.61
CA ALA A 444 2.15 -5.43 20.71
C ALA A 444 1.70 -4.11 21.36
N CYS A 445 1.47 -4.16 22.67
CA CYS A 445 1.16 -3.00 23.49
C CYS A 445 2.44 -2.29 23.98
N CYS A 446 2.34 -0.97 24.21
CA CYS A 446 3.46 -0.16 24.71
C CYS A 446 4.07 -0.69 26.04
N LEU A 447 5.41 -0.72 26.13
CA LEU A 447 6.16 -1.04 27.36
C LEU A 447 6.00 0.04 28.45
N PRO A 448 6.26 -0.27 29.75
CA PRO A 448 5.53 0.41 30.81
C PRO A 448 6.22 1.60 31.54
N THR A 449 6.40 2.78 30.91
CA THR A 449 7.33 3.81 31.43
C THR A 449 6.90 5.32 31.54
N GLU A 450 5.60 5.71 31.57
CA GLU A 450 5.06 7.13 31.49
C GLU A 450 3.51 7.22 31.87
N PRO A 451 2.62 8.17 31.39
CA PRO A 451 1.14 8.28 31.73
C PRO A 451 -0.10 7.53 31.05
N GLN A 452 -0.13 7.07 29.77
CA GLN A 452 -1.21 6.43 28.94
C GLN A 452 -0.82 5.10 28.14
N GLN A 453 -0.62 3.92 28.75
CA GLN A 453 -0.05 2.68 28.11
C GLN A 453 -1.17 1.81 27.51
N GLY A 454 -0.76 0.69 26.90
CA GLY A 454 -1.65 -0.45 26.69
C GLY A 454 -2.31 -0.45 25.33
N CYS A 455 -2.19 0.63 24.57
CA CYS A 455 -2.58 0.67 23.16
C CYS A 455 -1.63 -0.21 22.33
N PRO A 456 -2.16 -1.14 21.52
CA PRO A 456 -1.48 -1.70 20.35
C PRO A 456 -0.97 -0.63 19.38
N VAL A 457 -0.08 -1.04 18.48
CA VAL A 457 0.52 -0.15 17.47
C VAL A 457 -0.51 0.49 16.53
N LEU A 458 -1.62 -0.18 16.24
CA LEU A 458 -2.69 0.33 15.35
C LEU A 458 -3.35 1.62 15.87
N HIS A 459 -3.50 1.79 17.19
CA HIS A 459 -3.96 3.06 17.77
C HIS A 459 -3.00 4.22 17.51
N ALA A 460 -1.70 3.94 17.38
CA ALA A 460 -0.70 4.98 17.11
C ALA A 460 -0.81 5.51 15.67
N THR A 461 -1.01 4.63 14.69
CA THR A 461 -1.26 5.02 13.29
C THR A 461 -2.62 5.68 13.09
N ALA A 462 -3.62 5.29 13.89
CA ALA A 462 -4.96 5.88 13.85
C ALA A 462 -5.02 7.38 14.20
N HIS A 463 -3.98 7.96 14.79
CA HIS A 463 -3.87 9.41 14.97
C HIS A 463 -3.53 10.17 13.67
N THR A 464 -3.41 9.50 12.52
CA THR A 464 -2.79 10.05 11.31
C THR A 464 -3.48 9.65 10.02
N PRO A 465 -3.38 10.47 8.95
CA PRO A 465 -3.82 10.07 7.60
C PRO A 465 -2.84 9.09 6.89
N ASN A 466 -1.73 8.65 7.52
CA ASN A 466 -0.77 7.73 6.87
C ASN A 466 -1.29 6.28 6.88
N ALA A 467 -2.26 6.02 6.01
CA ALA A 467 -2.98 4.75 5.94
C ALA A 467 -2.15 3.56 5.46
N ILE A 468 -1.00 3.79 4.79
CA ILE A 468 -0.08 2.71 4.37
C ILE A 468 0.45 1.94 5.59
N VAL A 469 0.84 2.65 6.66
CA VAL A 469 1.38 2.03 7.88
C VAL A 469 0.27 1.30 8.65
N ALA A 470 -0.94 1.87 8.70
CA ALA A 470 -2.10 1.20 9.28
C ALA A 470 -2.46 -0.09 8.52
N LEU A 471 -2.45 -0.07 7.18
CA LEU A 471 -2.69 -1.23 6.33
C LEU A 471 -1.64 -2.33 6.55
N ALA A 472 -0.37 -1.98 6.69
CA ALA A 472 0.71 -2.92 7.01
C ALA A 472 0.46 -3.67 8.32
N ILE A 473 0.13 -2.91 9.37
CA ILE A 473 -0.17 -3.40 10.71
C ILE A 473 -1.42 -4.28 10.73
N LEU A 474 -2.48 -3.87 10.02
CA LEU A 474 -3.73 -4.62 9.86
C LEU A 474 -3.50 -5.95 9.12
N LYS A 475 -2.78 -5.95 8.00
CA LYS A 475 -2.46 -7.16 7.23
C LYS A 475 -1.61 -8.17 8.00
N ALA A 476 -0.68 -7.71 8.83
CA ALA A 476 0.09 -8.58 9.71
C ALA A 476 -0.77 -9.24 10.81
N GLY A 477 -1.99 -8.75 11.05
CA GLY A 477 -2.96 -9.33 11.99
C GLY A 477 -3.25 -8.48 13.23
N ALA A 478 -3.05 -7.15 13.19
CA ALA A 478 -3.53 -6.28 14.25
C ALA A 478 -5.06 -6.32 14.37
N ASN A 479 -5.58 -6.44 15.59
CA ASN A 479 -7.00 -6.47 15.88
C ASN A 479 -7.64 -5.05 15.78
N PRO A 480 -8.50 -4.75 14.79
CA PRO A 480 -9.14 -3.43 14.65
C PRO A 480 -10.20 -3.14 15.73
N ARG A 481 -10.59 -4.14 16.52
CA ARG A 481 -11.48 -4.01 17.69
C ARG A 481 -10.71 -3.96 19.01
N ALA A 482 -9.38 -4.01 19.01
CA ALA A 482 -8.61 -3.94 20.24
C ALA A 482 -8.93 -2.64 20.99
N THR A 483 -9.24 -2.74 22.28
CA THR A 483 -9.37 -1.57 23.14
C THR A 483 -8.01 -1.21 23.74
N CYS A 484 -7.79 0.08 23.96
CA CYS A 484 -6.77 0.55 24.87
C CYS A 484 -7.44 1.07 26.15
N ARG A 485 -6.77 1.96 26.87
CA ARG A 485 -7.28 2.57 28.10
C ARG A 485 -8.67 3.21 27.88
N ASP A 486 -9.51 3.16 28.92
CA ASP A 486 -10.85 3.75 29.00
C ASP A 486 -11.82 3.29 27.87
N GLY A 487 -11.62 2.07 27.34
CA GLY A 487 -12.48 1.41 26.35
C GLY A 487 -12.23 1.78 24.88
N TRP A 488 -11.20 2.56 24.58
CA TRP A 488 -10.99 3.19 23.27
C TRP A 488 -10.50 2.24 22.17
N THR A 489 -11.20 2.18 21.03
CA THR A 489 -10.74 1.44 19.83
C THR A 489 -9.95 2.35 18.86
N PRO A 490 -9.14 1.80 17.93
CA PRO A 490 -8.47 2.59 16.89
C PRO A 490 -9.44 3.45 16.08
N LEU A 491 -10.68 3.01 15.89
CA LEU A 491 -11.67 3.78 15.14
C LEU A 491 -12.12 5.05 15.86
N HIS A 492 -12.20 5.07 17.20
CA HIS A 492 -12.44 6.30 17.96
C HIS A 492 -11.30 7.30 17.74
N ILE A 493 -10.06 6.81 17.73
CA ILE A 493 -8.86 7.62 17.50
C ILE A 493 -8.87 8.20 16.07
N ALA A 494 -9.12 7.37 15.05
CA ALA A 494 -9.18 7.80 13.65
C ALA A 494 -10.33 8.79 13.38
N ALA A 495 -11.50 8.52 13.95
CA ALA A 495 -12.65 9.42 13.88
C ALA A 495 -12.35 10.78 14.52
N GLY A 496 -11.74 10.80 15.70
CA GLY A 496 -11.28 12.02 16.37
C GLY A 496 -10.10 12.70 15.68
N ALA A 497 -9.28 12.00 14.89
CA ALA A 497 -8.13 12.55 14.17
C ALA A 497 -8.47 12.96 12.72
N ASN A 498 -9.76 12.93 12.32
CA ASN A 498 -10.22 13.05 10.93
C ASN A 498 -9.43 12.18 9.93
N SER A 499 -8.91 11.05 10.39
CA SER A 499 -8.00 10.18 9.65
C SER A 499 -8.83 9.16 8.86
N VAL A 500 -9.59 9.68 7.90
CA VAL A 500 -10.66 8.97 7.17
C VAL A 500 -10.18 7.64 6.60
N ASP A 501 -9.03 7.64 5.91
CA ASP A 501 -8.53 6.46 5.21
C ASP A 501 -8.07 5.37 6.19
N VAL A 502 -7.48 5.74 7.33
CA VAL A 502 -7.17 4.79 8.42
C VAL A 502 -8.46 4.29 9.08
N GLY A 503 -9.43 5.18 9.32
CA GLY A 503 -10.74 4.80 9.86
C GLY A 503 -11.46 3.78 8.98
N ARG A 504 -11.40 3.97 7.66
CA ARG A 504 -11.97 3.08 6.65
C ARG A 504 -11.32 1.70 6.68
N LEU A 505 -9.98 1.64 6.63
CA LEU A 505 -9.24 0.38 6.77
C LEU A 505 -9.56 -0.35 8.08
N ILE A 506 -9.71 0.39 9.18
CA ILE A 506 -10.10 -0.19 10.48
C ILE A 506 -11.49 -0.83 10.38
N ILE A 507 -12.46 -0.20 9.69
CA ILE A 507 -13.82 -0.74 9.49
C ILE A 507 -13.78 -1.99 8.58
N GLU A 508 -13.09 -1.92 7.45
CA GLU A 508 -12.96 -3.00 6.45
C GLU A 508 -12.39 -4.30 7.06
N PHE A 509 -11.33 -4.18 7.88
CA PHE A 509 -10.77 -5.31 8.62
C PHE A 509 -11.67 -5.80 9.79
N GLY A 510 -12.83 -5.18 9.99
CA GLY A 510 -13.89 -5.61 10.90
C GLY A 510 -14.09 -4.72 12.13
N GLY A 511 -13.42 -3.57 12.24
CA GLY A 511 -13.62 -2.59 13.30
C GLY A 511 -15.06 -2.09 13.37
N SER A 512 -15.58 -1.83 14.58
CA SER A 512 -17.00 -1.52 14.75
C SER A 512 -17.27 -0.02 14.86
N VAL A 513 -18.03 0.53 13.92
CA VAL A 513 -18.61 1.89 13.99
C VAL A 513 -19.57 2.06 15.19
N LYS A 514 -20.05 0.95 15.77
CA LYS A 514 -20.91 0.88 16.97
C LYS A 514 -20.14 0.47 18.23
N ALA A 515 -18.80 0.47 18.19
CA ALA A 515 -18.00 0.33 19.40
C ALA A 515 -18.37 1.45 20.38
N ARG A 516 -18.38 1.13 21.67
CA ARG A 516 -18.58 2.09 22.75
C ARG A 516 -17.36 2.06 23.68
N ASN A 517 -16.83 3.23 24.03
CA ASN A 517 -15.82 3.35 25.08
C ASN A 517 -16.46 3.28 26.48
N ASP A 518 -15.67 3.42 27.54
CA ASP A 518 -16.18 3.26 28.91
C ASP A 518 -17.22 4.36 29.28
N PHE A 519 -17.17 5.53 28.63
CA PHE A 519 -18.14 6.64 28.74
C PHE A 519 -19.37 6.49 27.83
N GLN A 520 -19.56 5.30 27.24
CA GLN A 520 -20.60 4.97 26.25
C GLN A 520 -20.53 5.78 24.94
N GLU A 521 -19.45 6.53 24.69
CA GLU A 521 -19.24 7.27 23.45
C GLU A 521 -18.93 6.31 22.31
N THR A 522 -19.39 6.66 21.10
CA THR A 522 -19.05 5.96 19.86
C THR A 522 -18.01 6.75 19.05
N PRO A 523 -17.39 6.18 18.00
CA PRO A 523 -16.53 6.94 17.10
C PRO A 523 -17.21 8.18 16.50
N LEU A 524 -18.54 8.14 16.28
CA LEU A 524 -19.28 9.27 15.72
C LEU A 524 -19.38 10.45 16.71
N HIS A 525 -19.46 10.19 18.01
CA HIS A 525 -19.33 11.23 19.04
C HIS A 525 -17.95 11.90 18.98
N TRP A 526 -16.89 11.13 18.79
CA TRP A 526 -15.51 11.63 18.72
C TRP A 526 -15.17 12.36 17.43
N ALA A 527 -15.80 12.00 16.31
CA ALA A 527 -15.79 12.84 15.12
C ALA A 527 -16.57 14.15 15.33
N ALA A 528 -17.72 14.09 16.01
CA ALA A 528 -18.58 15.25 16.22
C ALA A 528 -18.03 16.27 17.21
N ASP A 529 -17.42 15.84 18.31
CA ASP A 529 -16.74 16.70 19.29
C ASP A 529 -15.60 17.53 18.67
N ARG A 530 -15.07 17.10 17.52
CA ARG A 530 -13.98 17.77 16.81
C ARG A 530 -14.39 18.40 15.47
N GLY A 531 -15.65 18.28 15.08
CA GLY A 531 -16.18 18.86 13.84
C GLY A 531 -15.69 18.14 12.57
N ASN A 532 -15.29 16.88 12.69
CA ASN A 532 -14.67 16.09 11.64
C ASN A 532 -15.73 15.59 10.64
N VAL A 533 -16.21 16.48 9.77
CA VAL A 533 -17.29 16.21 8.79
C VAL A 533 -17.02 14.98 7.93
N ALA A 534 -15.78 14.80 7.46
CA ALA A 534 -15.42 13.69 6.58
C ALA A 534 -15.41 12.33 7.31
N ALA A 535 -14.84 12.27 8.52
CA ALA A 535 -14.90 11.07 9.35
C ALA A 535 -16.33 10.78 9.85
N SER A 536 -17.14 11.82 10.12
CA SER A 536 -18.55 11.66 10.49
C SER A 536 -19.35 11.05 9.34
N ARG A 537 -19.14 11.54 8.11
CA ARG A 537 -19.76 10.99 6.89
C ARG A 537 -19.41 9.50 6.72
N LEU A 538 -18.12 9.15 6.75
CA LEU A 538 -17.66 7.75 6.69
C LEU A 538 -18.41 6.87 7.70
N LEU A 539 -18.50 7.29 8.95
CA LEU A 539 -19.15 6.50 10.00
C LEU A 539 -20.66 6.34 9.76
N ILE A 540 -21.35 7.38 9.27
CA ILE A 540 -22.77 7.34 8.92
C ILE A 540 -23.01 6.40 7.74
N ASP A 541 -22.21 6.53 6.67
CA ASP A 541 -22.30 5.69 5.46
C ASP A 541 -22.07 4.20 5.79
N GLU A 542 -21.13 3.90 6.69
CA GLU A 542 -20.83 2.57 7.22
C GLU A 542 -21.82 2.11 8.34
N GLY A 543 -22.94 2.82 8.49
CA GLY A 543 -24.07 2.39 9.31
C GLY A 543 -23.94 2.64 10.82
N ALA A 544 -23.19 3.65 11.25
CA ALA A 544 -23.20 4.13 12.63
C ALA A 544 -24.62 4.54 13.06
N ASP A 545 -24.90 4.37 14.36
CA ASP A 545 -26.14 4.83 14.97
C ASP A 545 -26.04 6.34 15.23
N ILE A 546 -26.81 7.14 14.49
CA ILE A 546 -26.71 8.61 14.44
C ILE A 546 -27.18 9.25 15.76
N ASP A 547 -28.27 8.71 16.31
CA ASP A 547 -28.92 9.17 17.54
C ASP A 547 -28.52 8.35 18.78
N SER A 548 -27.49 7.50 18.65
CA SER A 548 -26.92 6.78 19.79
C SER A 548 -26.49 7.77 20.87
N GLN A 549 -26.93 7.52 22.11
CA GLN A 549 -26.60 8.37 23.26
C GLN A 549 -25.39 7.81 24.04
N LYS A 550 -24.49 8.70 24.49
CA LYS A 550 -23.45 8.40 25.49
C LYS A 550 -24.01 8.43 26.93
N GLU A 551 -23.16 8.27 27.94
CA GLU A 551 -23.57 8.03 29.35
C GLU A 551 -24.51 9.08 29.97
N ASP A 552 -24.43 10.35 29.56
CA ASP A 552 -25.27 11.48 30.02
C ASP A 552 -26.37 11.89 29.02
N GLY A 553 -26.69 11.00 28.07
CA GLY A 553 -27.75 11.20 27.09
C GLY A 553 -27.40 12.09 25.89
N PHE A 554 -26.17 12.63 25.80
CA PHE A 554 -25.76 13.42 24.62
C PHE A 554 -25.60 12.53 23.38
N THR A 555 -25.99 13.05 22.21
CA THR A 555 -25.76 12.46 20.87
C THR A 555 -24.74 13.27 20.07
N ALA A 556 -24.29 12.75 18.92
CA ALA A 556 -23.40 13.46 18.00
C ALA A 556 -23.96 14.85 17.56
N LEU A 557 -25.28 14.99 17.40
CA LEU A 557 -25.92 16.25 17.04
C LEU A 557 -25.86 17.30 18.16
N HIS A 558 -25.89 16.89 19.43
CA HIS A 558 -25.67 17.79 20.56
C HIS A 558 -24.24 18.37 20.54
N PHE A 559 -23.22 17.54 20.28
CA PHE A 559 -21.83 17.99 20.16
C PHE A 559 -21.64 18.98 19.01
N ALA A 560 -22.23 18.72 17.84
CA ALA A 560 -22.18 19.61 16.69
C ALA A 560 -22.79 20.98 16.97
N ALA A 561 -23.98 21.02 17.60
CA ALA A 561 -24.68 22.24 17.97
C ALA A 561 -23.93 23.05 19.05
N PHE A 562 -23.45 22.37 20.10
CA PHE A 562 -22.72 22.98 21.22
C PHE A 562 -21.39 23.63 20.80
N ARG A 563 -20.71 23.05 19.80
CA ARG A 563 -19.41 23.54 19.31
C ARG A 563 -19.48 24.44 18.08
N GLY A 564 -20.67 24.68 17.52
CA GLY A 564 -20.84 25.61 16.40
C GLY A 564 -20.61 25.00 15.00
N PHE A 565 -20.59 23.67 14.87
CA PHE A 565 -20.18 22.98 13.64
C PHE A 565 -21.34 22.86 12.63
N VAL A 566 -21.70 23.98 11.98
CA VAL A 566 -22.81 24.05 11.00
C VAL A 566 -22.74 22.95 9.92
N PRO A 567 -21.61 22.71 9.20
CA PRO A 567 -21.58 21.72 8.12
C PRO A 567 -21.71 20.26 8.60
N LEU A 568 -21.39 20.01 9.88
CA LEU A 568 -21.65 18.72 10.52
C LEU A 568 -23.12 18.60 10.97
N THR A 569 -23.71 19.70 11.46
CA THR A 569 -25.13 19.76 11.82
C THR A 569 -26.00 19.52 10.58
N GLU A 570 -25.67 20.16 9.45
CA GLU A 570 -26.27 19.90 8.14
C GLU A 570 -26.13 18.44 7.72
N LEU A 571 -24.92 17.86 7.83
CA LEU A 571 -24.68 16.45 7.48
C LEU A 571 -25.52 15.48 8.33
N LEU A 572 -25.60 15.68 9.65
CA LEU A 572 -26.34 14.83 10.56
C LEU A 572 -27.85 14.91 10.31
N LEU A 573 -28.39 16.13 10.16
CA LEU A 573 -29.81 16.34 9.86
C LEU A 573 -30.19 15.79 8.47
N ALA A 574 -29.33 15.95 7.46
CA ALA A 574 -29.56 15.42 6.12
C ALA A 574 -29.58 13.88 6.08
N ASN A 575 -28.94 13.20 7.03
CA ASN A 575 -28.99 11.75 7.21
C ASN A 575 -30.02 11.29 8.25
N GLY A 576 -30.87 12.19 8.75
CA GLY A 576 -32.05 11.85 9.55
C GLY A 576 -31.86 11.86 11.07
N ALA A 577 -30.82 12.50 11.60
CA ALA A 577 -30.65 12.70 13.05
C ALA A 577 -31.88 13.39 13.68
N ASP A 578 -32.42 12.84 14.76
CA ASP A 578 -33.56 13.44 15.46
C ASP A 578 -33.12 14.65 16.32
N LYS A 579 -33.49 15.85 15.87
CA LYS A 579 -33.24 17.12 16.55
C LYS A 579 -34.02 17.30 17.87
N TRP A 580 -34.82 16.32 18.28
CA TRP A 580 -35.60 16.33 19.53
C TRP A 580 -35.13 15.32 20.60
N VAL A 581 -34.11 14.48 20.33
CA VAL A 581 -33.52 13.59 21.34
C VAL A 581 -33.05 14.42 22.53
N ARG A 582 -33.36 13.98 23.75
CA ARG A 582 -33.00 14.71 24.98
C ARG A 582 -31.91 14.02 25.77
N ASN A 583 -30.94 14.81 26.22
CA ASN A 583 -29.94 14.39 27.20
C ASN A 583 -30.54 14.26 28.62
N ASP A 584 -29.73 13.83 29.60
CA ASP A 584 -30.18 13.62 30.98
C ASP A 584 -30.63 14.92 31.69
N ASN A 585 -30.17 16.08 31.21
CA ASN A 585 -30.65 17.39 31.68
C ASN A 585 -32.00 17.79 31.05
N GLY A 586 -32.58 16.95 30.18
CA GLY A 586 -33.80 17.23 29.44
C GLY A 586 -33.62 18.20 28.27
N GLN A 587 -32.40 18.49 27.84
CA GLN A 587 -32.08 19.41 26.74
C GLN A 587 -31.99 18.64 25.42
N ALA A 588 -32.52 19.21 24.34
CA ALA A 588 -32.31 18.75 22.96
C ALA A 588 -31.11 19.48 22.29
N PRO A 589 -30.64 19.08 21.10
CA PRO A 589 -29.55 19.77 20.39
C PRO A 589 -29.76 21.28 20.19
N GLY A 590 -31.00 21.72 19.93
CA GLY A 590 -31.37 23.13 19.84
C GLY A 590 -31.28 23.89 21.18
N ASP A 591 -31.44 23.19 22.31
CA ASP A 591 -31.34 23.75 23.67
C ASP A 591 -29.87 23.91 24.15
N VAL A 592 -28.89 23.39 23.39
CA VAL A 592 -27.45 23.44 23.71
C VAL A 592 -26.59 24.20 22.69
N ILE A 593 -27.19 24.95 21.75
CA ILE A 593 -26.47 25.71 20.71
C ILE A 593 -25.39 26.61 21.33
N CYS A 594 -24.22 26.65 20.67
CA CYS A 594 -23.07 27.47 21.04
C CYS A 594 -23.42 28.93 21.42
N GLY A 595 -22.95 29.36 22.59
CA GLY A 595 -23.12 30.74 23.08
C GLY A 595 -21.91 31.64 22.83
N ASP A 596 -22.09 32.95 23.01
CA ASP A 596 -21.04 33.97 22.85
C ASP A 596 -19.80 33.67 23.72
N ALA A 597 -20.02 33.11 24.92
CA ALA A 597 -18.98 32.71 25.86
C ALA A 597 -18.12 31.51 25.37
N LEU A 598 -18.55 30.79 24.35
CA LEU A 598 -17.79 29.73 23.66
C LEU A 598 -17.13 30.23 22.36
N GLY A 599 -17.19 31.54 22.08
CA GLY A 599 -16.58 32.16 20.89
C GLY A 599 -17.38 31.96 19.60
N CYS A 600 -18.64 31.52 19.68
CA CYS A 600 -19.46 31.30 18.49
C CYS A 600 -19.84 32.61 17.80
N SER A 601 -19.79 32.67 16.47
CA SER A 601 -20.20 33.88 15.75
C SER A 601 -21.73 34.01 15.71
N ALA A 602 -22.26 35.24 15.70
CA ALA A 602 -23.70 35.46 15.59
C ALA A 602 -24.32 34.87 14.31
N SER A 603 -23.55 34.79 13.22
CA SER A 603 -23.90 34.08 11.99
C SER A 603 -23.92 32.55 12.16
N THR A 604 -22.96 31.98 12.89
CA THR A 604 -22.92 30.54 13.23
C THR A 604 -24.13 30.17 14.08
N LYS A 605 -24.42 30.97 15.11
CA LYS A 605 -25.57 30.76 15.98
C LYS A 605 -26.88 30.83 15.21
N ARG A 606 -27.12 31.86 14.39
CA ARG A 606 -28.31 31.94 13.53
C ARG A 606 -28.44 30.73 12.61
N ALA A 607 -27.36 30.30 11.95
CA ALA A 607 -27.43 29.14 11.05
C ALA A 607 -27.81 27.84 11.79
N LEU A 608 -27.42 27.69 13.05
CA LEU A 608 -27.84 26.56 13.89
C LEU A 608 -29.27 26.72 14.40
N GLU A 609 -29.71 27.93 14.71
CA GLU A 609 -31.11 28.23 15.04
C GLU A 609 -32.03 27.91 13.84
N ASP A 610 -31.66 28.34 12.63
CA ASP A 610 -32.39 28.10 11.37
C ASP A 610 -32.43 26.61 10.96
N LEU A 611 -31.54 25.77 11.49
CA LEU A 611 -31.53 24.31 11.28
C LEU A 611 -32.28 23.54 12.38
N LEU A 612 -32.16 23.98 13.65
CA LEU A 612 -32.57 23.21 14.81
C LEU A 612 -33.97 23.56 15.34
N PHE A 613 -34.55 24.72 15.01
CA PHE A 613 -35.95 25.06 15.33
C PHE A 613 -36.91 24.79 14.17
#